data_AF-A0A382ZDJ3-F1
#
_entry.id   AF-A0A382ZDJ3-F1
#
_cell.length_a   1.000
_cell.length_b   1.000
_cell.length_c   1.000
_cell.angle_alpha   90.00
_cell.angle_beta   90.00
_cell.angle_gamma   90.00
#
_symmetry.space_group_name_H-M   'P 1'
#
loop_
_entity.id
_entity.type
_entity.pdbx_description
1 polymer ?
#
loop_
_entity_poly.entity_id
_entity_poly.type
_entity_poly.pdbx_seq_one_letter_code
_entity_poly.pdbx_strand_id
1 'polypeptide(L)' 'VSEQNPLYFKQLLSGVDVGSSDSSAQQMANFIYLIGDRSSRECVIVDPAWDIDGILNV' A
#
# COMPACT_ATOMS: atom_id res chain seq x y z
N VAL A 1 24.17 -6.02 17.88
CA VAL A 1 23.56 -4.72 17.49
C VAL A 1 22.36 -5.09 16.65
N SER A 2 21.13 -4.77 17.07
CA SER A 2 19.94 -5.15 16.29
C SER A 2 20.03 -4.51 14.92
N GLU A 3 20.13 -5.30 13.86
CA GLU A 3 20.06 -4.77 12.49
C GLU A 3 18.73 -4.02 12.38
N GLN A 4 18.80 -2.70 12.18
CA GLN A 4 17.62 -1.93 11.85
C GLN A 4 17.08 -2.53 10.56
N ASN A 5 15.89 -3.14 10.61
CA ASN A 5 15.27 -3.70 9.43
C ASN A 5 15.06 -2.56 8.42
N PRO A 6 15.84 -2.53 7.32
CA PRO A 6 15.82 -1.40 6.39
C PRO A 6 14.53 -1.40 5.57
N LEU A 7 13.83 -2.53 5.51
CA LEU A 7 12.62 -2.70 4.72
C LEU A 7 11.40 -2.11 5.44
N TYR A 8 10.77 -1.13 4.81
CA TYR A 8 9.40 -0.74 5.07
C TYR A 8 8.46 -1.67 4.30
N PHE A 9 7.46 -2.22 4.98
CA PHE A 9 6.40 -3.02 4.38
C PHE A 9 5.05 -2.62 4.98
N LYS A 10 4.08 -2.30 4.13
CA LYS A 10 2.69 -2.05 4.52
C LYS A 10 1.77 -2.71 3.51
N GLN A 11 0.81 -3.48 4.02
CA GLN A 11 -0.26 -4.09 3.24
C GLN A 11 -1.53 -3.27 3.40
N LEU A 12 -2.25 -3.09 2.31
CA LEU A 12 -3.58 -2.50 2.26
C LEU A 12 -4.54 -3.47 1.55
N LEU A 13 -5.80 -3.44 1.92
CA LEU A 13 -6.89 -4.13 1.25
C LEU A 13 -7.77 -3.13 0.48
N SER A 14 -7.88 -3.34 -0.83
CA SER A 14 -8.76 -2.57 -1.71
C SER A 14 -10.23 -2.67 -1.26
N GLY A 15 -10.93 -1.54 -1.28
CA GLY A 15 -12.31 -1.44 -0.82
C GLY A 15 -12.49 -1.39 0.70
N VAL A 16 -11.40 -1.54 1.48
CA VAL A 16 -11.42 -1.46 2.94
C VAL A 16 -10.50 -0.36 3.46
N ASP A 17 -9.20 -0.45 3.19
CA ASP A 17 -8.23 0.54 3.65
C ASP A 17 -8.17 1.77 2.73
N VAL A 18 -8.42 1.56 1.44
CA VAL A 18 -8.49 2.59 0.38
C VAL A 18 -9.60 2.25 -0.61
N GLY A 19 -10.12 3.22 -1.35
CA GLY A 19 -11.18 2.97 -2.33
C GLY A 19 -12.49 2.43 -1.74
N SER A 20 -12.76 2.68 -0.45
CA SER A 20 -13.93 2.14 0.26
C SER A 20 -15.28 2.63 -0.27
N SER A 21 -15.30 3.65 -1.12
CA SER A 21 -16.50 4.14 -1.81
C SER A 21 -16.66 3.58 -3.24
N ASP A 22 -15.70 2.79 -3.73
CA ASP A 22 -15.74 2.15 -5.04
C ASP A 22 -16.26 0.71 -4.90
N SER A 23 -17.40 0.41 -5.54
CA SER A 23 -18.03 -0.91 -5.48
C SER A 23 -17.24 -2.01 -6.19
N SER A 24 -16.40 -1.67 -7.17
CA SER A 24 -15.50 -2.60 -7.83
C SER A 24 -14.33 -2.95 -6.93
N ALA A 25 -13.76 -1.95 -6.23
CA ALA A 25 -12.70 -2.13 -5.25
C ALA A 25 -13.13 -3.09 -4.14
N GLN A 26 -14.33 -2.88 -3.57
CA GLN A 26 -14.92 -3.74 -2.54
C GLN A 26 -15.14 -5.19 -2.99
N GLN A 27 -15.48 -5.39 -4.27
CA GLN A 27 -15.76 -6.73 -4.80
C GLN A 27 -14.49 -7.49 -5.20
N MET A 28 -13.54 -6.82 -5.86
CA MET A 28 -12.31 -7.47 -6.31
C MET A 28 -11.34 -7.73 -5.15
N ALA A 29 -11.34 -6.84 -4.15
CA ALA A 29 -10.66 -7.01 -2.86
C ALA A 29 -9.18 -7.44 -2.98
N ASN A 30 -8.45 -6.83 -3.93
CA ASN A 30 -7.03 -7.10 -4.12
C ASN A 30 -6.18 -6.46 -2.99
N PHE A 31 -5.05 -7.09 -2.68
CA PHE A 31 -4.06 -6.53 -1.76
C PHE A 31 -3.08 -5.62 -2.49
N ILE A 32 -2.73 -4.51 -1.85
CA ILE A 32 -1.75 -3.54 -2.32
C ILE A 32 -0.58 -3.55 -1.33
N TYR A 33 0.65 -3.54 -1.85
CA TYR A 33 1.84 -3.57 -0.99
C TYR A 33 2.71 -2.34 -1.24
N LEU A 34 2.98 -1.59 -0.18
CA LEU A 34 4.01 -0.55 -0.18
C LEU A 34 5.29 -1.16 0.36
N ILE A 35 6.34 -1.12 -0.45
CA ILE A 35 7.65 -1.70 -0.14
C ILE A 35 8.68 -0.61 -0.33
N GLY A 36 9.42 -0.26 0.72
CA GLY A 36 10.36 0.86 0.65
C GLY A 36 11.64 0.65 1.45
N ASP A 37 12.66 1.43 1.12
CA ASP A 37 13.88 1.55 1.91
C ASP A 37 13.71 2.70 2.90
N ARG A 38 13.87 2.42 4.20
CA ARG A 38 13.82 3.43 5.25
C ARG A 38 14.98 4.42 5.22
N SER A 39 16.11 4.04 4.60
CA SER A 39 17.29 4.90 4.48
C SER A 39 17.13 5.92 3.37
N SER A 40 16.93 5.48 2.11
CA SER A 40 16.75 6.39 0.96
C SER A 40 15.38 7.06 0.91
N ARG A 41 14.38 6.47 1.58
CA ARG A 41 12.95 6.83 1.50
C ARG A 41 12.32 6.61 0.12
N GLU A 42 12.95 5.79 -0.71
CA GLU A 42 12.35 5.34 -1.96
C GLU A 42 11.38 4.18 -1.69
N CYS A 43 10.29 4.14 -2.45
CA CYS A 43 9.21 3.17 -2.27
C CYS A 43 8.65 2.75 -3.63
N VAL A 44 8.26 1.49 -3.72
CA VAL A 44 7.48 0.94 -4.82
C VAL A 44 6.14 0.45 -4.30
N ILE A 45 5.11 0.57 -5.13
CA ILE A 45 3.77 0.10 -4.83
C ILE A 45 3.45 -1.03 -5.79
N VAL A 46 3.10 -2.19 -5.25
CA VAL A 46 2.69 -3.35 -6.03
C VAL A 46 1.18 -3.35 -6.16
N ASP A 47 0.71 -3.49 -7.40
CA ASP A 47 -0.71 -3.55 -7.80
C ASP A 47 -1.57 -2.37 -7.31
N PRO A 48 -1.17 -1.10 -7.54
CA PRO A 48 -1.99 0.04 -7.14
C PRO A 48 -3.29 0.07 -7.97
N ALA A 49 -4.44 0.02 -7.29
CA ALA A 49 -5.75 -0.04 -7.95
C ALA A 49 -6.79 0.83 -7.26
N TRP A 50 -7.77 1.31 -8.06
CA TRP A 50 -9.01 2.01 -7.68
C TRP A 50 -8.88 3.39 -7.03
N ASP A 51 -7.91 3.62 -6.13
CA ASP A 51 -7.80 4.86 -5.35
C ASP A 51 -6.34 5.29 -5.16
N ILE A 52 -5.72 5.79 -6.24
CA ILE A 52 -4.31 6.20 -6.24
C ILE A 52 -4.05 7.32 -5.23
N ASP A 53 -4.93 8.31 -5.16
CA ASP A 53 -4.78 9.41 -4.21
C ASP A 53 -4.92 8.93 -2.76
N GLY A 54 -5.85 8.03 -2.47
CA GLY A 54 -5.97 7.38 -1.17
C GLY A 54 -4.71 6.60 -0.79
N ILE A 55 -4.15 5.82 -1.73
CA ILE A 55 -2.91 5.06 -1.52
C ILE A 55 -1.73 5.99 -1.22
N LEU A 56 -1.62 7.15 -1.88
CA LEU A 56 -0.54 8.11 -1.62
C LEU A 56 -0.67 8.84 -0.27
N ASN A 57 -1.83 8.78 0.38
CA ASN A 57 -2.12 9.46 1.64
C ASN A 57 -2.05 8.56 2.91
N VAL A 58 -1.60 7.30 2.76
CA VAL A 58 -1.54 6.33 3.88
C VAL A 58 -0.31 6.41 4.78
#